data_AF-A0A7X8M5W1-F1
#
_entry.id   AF-A0A7X8M5W1-F1
#
_cell.length_a   1.000
_cell.length_b   1.000
_cell.length_c   1.000
_cell.angle_alpha   90.00
_cell.angle_beta   90.00
_cell.angle_gamma   90.00
#
_symmetry.space_group_name_H-M   'P 1'
#
loop_
_entity.id
_entity.type
_entity.pdbx_description
1 polymer ?
#
loop_
_entity_poly.entity_id
_entity_poly.type
_entity_poly.pdbx_seq_one_letter_code
_entity_poly.pdbx_strand_id
1 'polypeptide(L)'
;MSEEAFVFDCLNFPCQDACCSYGVDVRPEERERLIRGGYATAEDFTGPTEEDGELYYRTRVNGRRCVFLKENARGCRLHEFDVKPEVCNVFPCDEEEAREMYEDGTLPCFPHISFPVPSAESE
;
A
#
# COMPACT_ATOMS: atom_id res chain seq x y z
N MET A 1 13.32 -25.30 15.42
CA MET A 1 12.64 -24.81 14.20
C MET A 1 12.28 -23.39 14.53
N SER A 2 13.04 -22.43 14.00
CA SER A 2 12.85 -21.02 14.34
C SER A 2 11.58 -20.57 13.64
N GLU A 3 10.52 -20.33 14.41
CA GLU A 3 9.37 -19.55 13.95
C GLU A 3 9.89 -18.13 13.72
N GLU A 4 10.42 -17.87 12.52
CA GLU A 4 10.59 -16.52 12.02
C GLU A 4 9.19 -15.93 11.87
N ALA A 5 8.70 -15.32 12.96
CA ALA A 5 7.51 -14.50 12.89
C ALA A 5 7.78 -13.41 11.86
N PHE A 6 7.06 -13.43 10.74
CA PHE A 6 7.11 -12.36 9.76
C PHE A 6 6.74 -11.06 10.48
N VAL A 7 7.75 -10.24 10.76
CA VAL A 7 7.54 -8.94 11.38
C VAL A 7 6.98 -8.03 10.29
N PHE A 8 5.66 -7.86 10.30
CA PHE A 8 5.00 -6.90 9.43
C PHE A 8 5.38 -5.48 9.90
N ASP A 9 6.33 -4.91 9.18
CA ASP A 9 6.88 -3.56 9.34
C ASP A 9 5.80 -2.46 9.45
N CYS A 10 4.71 -2.56 8.68
CA CYS A 10 3.58 -1.63 8.74
C CYS A 10 2.93 -1.53 10.14
N LEU A 11 3.10 -2.51 11.02
CA LEU A 11 2.60 -2.47 12.41
C LEU A 11 3.55 -1.75 13.38
N ASN A 12 4.84 -1.65 13.05
CA ASN A 12 5.91 -1.20 13.96
C ASN A 12 6.38 0.23 13.68
N PHE A 13 5.97 0.79 12.56
CA PHE A 13 6.35 2.13 12.13
C PHE A 13 5.47 3.21 12.79
N PRO A 14 6.02 4.41 13.11
CA PRO A 14 5.31 5.48 13.83
C PRO A 14 4.24 6.19 12.99
N CYS A 15 4.10 5.88 11.70
CA CYS A 15 3.07 6.46 10.83
C CYS A 15 1.66 5.93 11.07
N GLN A 16 1.43 5.08 12.07
CA GLN A 16 0.08 4.64 12.46
C GLN A 16 -0.76 4.11 11.30
N ASP A 17 -0.12 3.35 10.40
CA ASP A 17 -0.76 2.72 9.23
C ASP A 17 -1.16 3.72 8.12
N ALA A 18 -0.56 4.92 8.08
CA ALA A 18 -0.85 5.94 7.07
C ALA A 18 -0.64 5.46 5.62
N CYS A 19 0.31 4.55 5.37
CA CYS A 19 0.52 3.91 4.07
C CYS A 19 -0.75 3.24 3.54
N CYS A 20 -1.58 2.71 4.43
CA CYS A 20 -2.84 2.08 4.09
C CYS A 20 -3.95 3.11 3.85
N SER A 21 -3.71 4.41 3.88
CA SER A 21 -4.76 5.42 3.66
C SER A 21 -4.97 5.76 2.19
N TYR A 22 -3.98 5.46 1.33
CA TYR A 22 -3.93 5.87 -0.07
C TYR A 22 -4.37 4.74 -1.03
N GLY A 23 -4.39 3.51 -0.53
CA GLY A 23 -4.50 2.32 -1.37
C GLY A 23 -3.17 1.99 -2.03
N VAL A 24 -3.06 0.80 -2.60
CA VAL A 24 -1.86 0.33 -3.29
C VAL A 24 -2.24 -0.24 -4.65
N ASP A 25 -1.40 -0.05 -5.65
CA ASP A 25 -1.61 -0.63 -6.98
C ASP A 25 -1.09 -2.06 -7.07
N VAL A 26 -1.98 -3.00 -7.41
CA VAL A 26 -1.66 -4.43 -7.45
C VAL A 26 -1.70 -4.95 -8.88
N ARG A 27 -0.74 -5.81 -9.22
CA ARG A 27 -0.73 -6.51 -10.51
C ARG A 27 -1.90 -7.52 -10.60
N PRO A 28 -2.37 -7.87 -11.81
CA PRO A 28 -3.50 -8.78 -12.00
C PRO A 28 -3.26 -10.14 -11.35
N GLU A 29 -2.03 -10.67 -11.43
CA GLU A 29 -1.67 -11.97 -10.87
C GLU A 29 -1.78 -11.99 -9.35
N GLU A 30 -1.40 -10.90 -8.69
CA GLU A 30 -1.46 -10.75 -7.23
C GLU A 30 -2.91 -10.54 -6.78
N ARG A 31 -3.70 -9.73 -7.50
CA ARG A 31 -5.14 -9.60 -7.25
C ARG A 31 -5.84 -10.95 -7.30
N GLU A 32 -5.59 -11.74 -8.34
CA GLU A 32 -6.17 -13.07 -8.50
C GLU A 32 -5.70 -14.05 -7.42
N ARG A 33 -4.45 -13.93 -6.95
CA ARG A 33 -3.92 -14.71 -5.83
C ARG A 33 -4.66 -14.39 -4.53
N LEU A 34 -4.89 -13.11 -4.23
CA LEU A 34 -5.62 -12.67 -3.03
C LEU A 34 -7.09 -13.12 -3.06
N ILE A 35 -7.75 -13.02 -4.22
CA ILE A 35 -9.12 -13.48 -4.41
C ILE A 35 -9.23 -15.00 -4.25
N ARG A 36 -8.33 -15.75 -4.90
CA ARG A 36 -8.32 -17.23 -4.82
C ARG A 36 -8.02 -17.73 -3.41
N GLY A 37 -7.19 -17.00 -2.67
CA GLY A 37 -6.91 -17.28 -1.26
C GLY A 37 -8.08 -17.01 -0.30
N GLY A 38 -9.14 -16.35 -0.78
CA GLY A 38 -10.28 -15.94 0.05
C GLY A 38 -9.98 -14.73 0.95
N TYR A 39 -8.88 -14.01 0.69
CA TYR A 39 -8.44 -12.87 1.50
C TYR A 39 -9.03 -11.54 1.01
N ALA A 40 -9.46 -11.52 -0.25
CA ALA A 40 -10.06 -10.37 -0.90
C ALA A 40 -11.20 -10.82 -1.83
N THR A 41 -12.04 -9.87 -2.21
CA THR A 41 -13.05 -10.00 -3.25
C THR A 41 -12.71 -9.09 -4.43
N ALA A 42 -13.33 -9.31 -5.59
CA ALA A 42 -13.15 -8.41 -6.72
C ALA A 42 -13.60 -6.96 -6.41
N GLU A 43 -14.54 -6.79 -5.48
CA GLU A 43 -15.05 -5.49 -5.05
C GLU A 43 -14.06 -4.72 -4.15
N ASP A 44 -13.04 -5.38 -3.61
CA ASP A 44 -11.99 -4.73 -2.80
C ASP A 44 -11.01 -3.92 -3.66
N PHE A 45 -11.16 -3.94 -4.99
CA PHE A 45 -10.26 -3.27 -5.94
C PHE A 45 -11.01 -2.35 -6.92
N THR A 46 -10.33 -1.32 -7.42
CA THR A 46 -10.74 -0.45 -8.52
C THR A 46 -9.82 -0.64 -9.72
N GLY A 47 -10.23 -0.15 -10.89
CA GLY A 47 -9.56 -0.38 -12.17
C GLY A 47 -10.22 -1.50 -12.98
N PRO A 48 -9.51 -2.13 -13.93
CA PRO A 48 -8.07 -1.95 -14.19
C PRO A 48 -7.72 -0.59 -14.79
N THR A 49 -6.49 -0.15 -14.52
CA THR A 49 -5.82 0.98 -15.19
C THR A 49 -4.61 0.44 -15.94
N GLU A 50 -4.32 0.97 -17.13
CA GLU A 50 -3.12 0.62 -17.90
C GLU A 50 -2.12 1.77 -17.82
N GLU A 51 -0.90 1.49 -17.35
CA GLU A 51 0.21 2.44 -17.27
C GLU A 51 1.46 1.79 -17.85
N ASP A 52 2.09 2.46 -18.81
CA ASP A 52 3.26 1.96 -19.54
C ASP A 52 3.13 0.54 -20.12
N GLY A 53 1.90 0.15 -20.48
CA GLY A 53 1.58 -1.18 -21.02
C GLY A 53 1.47 -2.29 -19.96
N GLU A 54 1.55 -1.94 -18.67
CA GLU A 54 1.25 -2.81 -17.55
C GLU A 54 -0.14 -2.51 -16.98
N LEU A 55 -0.86 -3.55 -16.58
CA LEU A 55 -2.19 -3.42 -15.98
C LEU A 55 -2.08 -3.40 -14.46
N TYR A 56 -2.79 -2.48 -13.83
CA TYR A 56 -2.83 -2.31 -12.39
C TYR A 56 -4.27 -2.26 -11.87
N TYR A 57 -4.47 -2.78 -10.67
CA TYR A 57 -5.71 -2.69 -9.91
C TYR A 57 -5.42 -2.00 -8.59
N ARG A 58 -6.08 -0.88 -8.31
CA ARG A 58 -5.87 -0.19 -7.04
C ARG A 58 -6.73 -0.78 -5.94
N THR A 59 -6.18 -1.04 -4.76
CA THR A 59 -7.03 -1.42 -3.61
C THR A 59 -7.96 -0.27 -3.26
N ARG A 60 -9.23 -0.57 -2.98
CA ARG A 60 -10.19 0.45 -2.57
C ARG A 60 -9.78 1.13 -1.27
N VAL A 61 -10.11 2.40 -1.19
CA VAL A 61 -10.04 3.22 0.01
C VAL A 61 -11.45 3.65 0.40
N ASN A 62 -11.84 3.39 1.65
CA ASN A 62 -13.07 3.90 2.25
C ASN A 62 -12.70 5.11 3.13
N GLY A 63 -12.86 6.32 2.58
CA GLY A 63 -12.44 7.55 3.23
C GLY A 63 -10.93 7.71 3.23
N ARG A 64 -10.28 7.51 4.38
CA ARG A 64 -8.82 7.55 4.54
C ARG A 64 -8.22 6.20 4.96
N ARG A 65 -8.89 5.08 4.65
CA ARG A 65 -8.48 3.74 5.09
C ARG A 65 -8.67 2.74 3.96
N CYS A 66 -7.62 1.99 3.65
CA CYS A 66 -7.64 0.87 2.71
C CYS A 66 -8.67 -0.15 3.20
N VAL A 67 -9.34 -0.79 2.26
CA VAL A 67 -10.36 -1.82 2.52
C VAL A 67 -9.84 -2.99 3.37
N PHE A 68 -8.53 -3.23 3.38
CA PHE A 68 -7.91 -4.28 4.19
C PHE A 68 -7.51 -3.83 5.60
N LEU A 69 -7.67 -2.55 5.95
CA LEU A 69 -7.31 -2.07 7.27
C LEU A 69 -8.38 -2.49 8.30
N LYS A 70 -7.95 -2.89 9.51
CA LYS A 70 -8.87 -3.31 10.57
C LYS A 70 -9.75 -2.13 11.01
N GLU A 71 -11.07 -2.31 11.04
CA GLU A 71 -11.99 -1.21 11.41
C GLU A 71 -11.74 -0.68 12.82
N ASN A 72 -11.57 -1.57 13.80
CA ASN A 72 -11.52 -1.25 15.23
C ASN A 72 -10.14 -1.48 15.86
N ALA A 73 -9.10 -1.66 15.05
CA ALA A 73 -7.74 -1.91 15.52
C ALA A 73 -6.73 -1.31 14.55
N ARG A 74 -5.47 -1.19 15.01
CA ARG A 74 -4.34 -0.92 14.13
C ARG A 74 -4.01 -2.15 13.28
N GLY A 75 -3.50 -1.91 12.08
CA GLY A 75 -2.97 -2.92 11.18
C GLY A 75 -3.91 -3.44 10.10
N CYS A 76 -3.35 -4.27 9.22
CA CYS A 76 -4.04 -4.90 8.10
C CYS A 76 -4.64 -6.26 8.49
N ARG A 77 -5.86 -6.55 8.04
CA ARG A 77 -6.54 -7.85 8.24
C ARG A 77 -5.86 -9.00 7.50
N LEU A 78 -5.09 -8.71 6.44
CA LEU A 78 -4.36 -9.73 5.67
C LEU A 78 -3.30 -10.45 6.53
N HIS A 79 -2.77 -9.78 7.56
CA HIS A 79 -1.82 -10.37 8.49
C HIS A 79 -2.42 -11.46 9.39
N GLU A 80 -3.76 -11.53 9.52
CA GLU A 80 -4.41 -12.65 10.23
C GLU A 80 -4.24 -13.98 9.48
N PHE A 81 -3.89 -13.90 8.19
CA PHE A 81 -3.63 -15.04 7.32
C PHE A 81 -2.13 -15.21 7.03
N ASP A 82 -1.26 -14.48 7.73
CA ASP A 82 0.18 -14.42 7.48
C ASP A 82 0.52 -13.99 6.03
N VAL A 83 -0.34 -13.13 5.45
CA VAL A 83 -0.17 -12.60 4.10
C VAL A 83 0.19 -11.12 4.18
N LYS A 84 1.30 -10.76 3.53
CA LYS A 84 1.60 -9.37 3.14
C LYS A 84 1.70 -9.35 1.61
N PRO A 85 0.78 -8.67 0.91
CA PRO A 85 0.84 -8.56 -0.54
C PRO A 85 2.22 -8.05 -0.98
N GLU A 86 2.76 -8.60 -2.07
CA GLU A 86 4.10 -8.24 -2.54
C GLU A 86 4.23 -6.74 -2.74
N VAL A 87 3.21 -6.10 -3.30
CA VAL A 87 3.17 -4.65 -3.50
C VAL A 87 3.23 -3.85 -2.19
N CYS A 88 2.66 -4.34 -1.08
CA CYS A 88 2.79 -3.67 0.21
C CYS A 88 4.23 -3.72 0.77
N ASN A 89 5.13 -4.54 0.20
CA ASN A 89 6.54 -4.54 0.55
C ASN A 89 7.35 -3.49 -0.22
N VAL A 90 6.88 -3.11 -1.40
CA VAL A 90 7.54 -2.12 -2.26
C VAL A 90 6.80 -0.78 -2.28
N PHE A 91 5.68 -0.67 -1.57
CA PHE A 91 4.88 0.55 -1.51
C PHE A 91 5.60 1.69 -0.77
N PRO A 92 5.60 2.92 -1.31
CA PRO A 92 5.08 3.33 -2.63
C PRO A 92 5.94 2.78 -3.76
N CYS A 93 5.30 2.27 -4.81
CA CYS A 93 5.91 1.41 -5.82
C CYS A 93 6.95 2.14 -6.68
N ASP A 94 6.77 3.44 -6.85
CA ASP A 94 7.65 4.32 -7.63
C ASP A 94 7.72 5.74 -7.03
N GLU A 95 8.55 6.58 -7.64
CA GLU A 95 8.75 7.96 -7.19
C GLU A 95 7.52 8.84 -7.40
N GLU A 96 6.69 8.56 -8.42
CA GLU A 96 5.50 9.34 -8.72
C GLU A 96 4.42 9.11 -7.65
N GLU A 97 4.09 7.85 -7.36
CA GLU A 97 3.17 7.48 -6.27
C GLU A 97 3.68 8.04 -4.94
N ALA A 98 4.97 7.91 -4.66
CA ALA A 98 5.56 8.45 -3.46
C ALA A 98 5.43 9.99 -3.41
N ARG A 99 5.59 10.69 -4.53
CA ARG A 99 5.51 12.16 -4.61
C ARG A 99 4.08 12.65 -4.40
N GLU A 100 3.09 12.02 -5.03
CA GLU A 100 1.67 12.34 -4.81
C GLU A 100 1.32 12.23 -3.31
N MET A 101 1.75 11.13 -2.67
CA MET A 101 1.51 10.93 -1.25
C MET A 101 2.20 12.00 -0.38
N TYR A 102 3.38 12.48 -0.77
CA TYR A 102 4.05 13.59 -0.10
C TYR A 102 3.28 14.89 -0.23
N GLU A 103 2.81 15.23 -1.43
CA GLU A 103 2.02 16.43 -1.71
C GLU A 103 0.69 16.42 -0.95
N ASP A 104 0.07 15.25 -0.82
CA ASP A 104 -1.15 15.05 -0.03
C ASP A 104 -0.91 14.96 1.49
N GLY A 105 0.35 15.04 1.94
CA GLY A 105 0.72 14.96 3.36
C GLY A 105 0.47 13.58 3.99
N THR A 106 0.46 12.53 3.18
CA THR A 106 0.18 11.15 3.57
C THR A 106 1.36 10.19 3.36
N LEU A 107 2.54 10.71 2.99
CA LEU A 107 3.75 9.93 2.73
C LEU A 107 4.00 8.89 3.84
N PRO A 108 4.24 7.62 3.48
CA PRO A 108 4.47 6.61 4.47
C PRO A 108 5.82 6.88 5.14
N CYS A 109 5.95 6.53 6.42
CA CYS A 109 7.13 6.85 7.22
C CYS A 109 8.36 5.98 6.92
N PHE A 110 8.53 5.59 5.65
CA PHE A 110 9.68 4.81 5.19
C PHE A 110 10.92 5.71 5.08
N PRO A 111 11.99 5.43 5.83
CA PRO A 111 13.15 6.32 5.97
C PRO A 111 14.05 6.39 4.72
N HIS A 112 13.80 5.57 3.70
CA HIS A 112 14.59 5.54 2.47
C HIS A 112 14.00 6.43 1.35
N ILE A 113 12.84 7.05 1.59
CA ILE A 113 12.20 7.94 0.61
C ILE A 113 12.49 9.38 1.00
N SER A 114 13.26 10.07 0.15
CA SER A 114 13.57 11.48 0.32
C SER A 114 13.33 12.20 -1.00
N PHE A 115 12.44 13.19 -1.02
CA PHE A 115 12.28 14.06 -2.17
C PHE A 115 13.28 15.21 -2.09
N PRO A 116 13.95 15.58 -3.19
CA PRO A 116 14.66 16.84 -3.25
C PRO A 116 13.65 17.96 -3.01
N VAL A 117 14.02 18.93 -2.18
CA VAL A 117 13.21 20.14 -1.97
C VAL A 117 13.03 20.80 -3.35
N PRO A 118 11.80 21.11 -3.80
CA PRO A 118 11.62 21.82 -5.06
C PRO A 118 12.43 23.11 -4.95
N SER A 119 13.46 23.24 -5.79
CA SER A 119 14.24 24.45 -5.89
C SER A 119 13.28 25.56 -6.27
N ALA A 120 12.99 26.44 -5.31
CA ALA A 120 12.24 27.66 -5.55
C ALA A 120 12.85 28.32 -6.78
N GLU A 121 12.09 28.35 -7.88
CA GLU A 121 12.47 29.05 -9.08
C GLU A 121 12.79 30.48 -8.65
N SER A 122 14.05 30.86 -8.81
CA SER A 122 14.48 32.22 -8.58
C SER A 122 13.86 33.07 -9.69
N GLU A 123 13.13 34.08 -9.27
CA GLU A 123 12.47 35.12 -10.06
C GLU A 123 13.29 35.66 -11.24
#